data_AF-A0A512NNW1-F1
#
_entry.id   AF-A0A512NNW1-F1
#
_cell.length_a   1.000
_cell.length_b   1.000
_cell.length_c   1.000
_cell.angle_alpha   90.00
_cell.angle_beta   90.00
_cell.angle_gamma   90.00
#
_symmetry.space_group_name_H-M   'P 1'
#
loop_
_entity.id
_entity.type
_entity.pdbx_description
1 polymer ?
#
loop_
_entity_poly.entity_id
_entity_poly.type
_entity_poly.pdbx_seq_one_letter_code
_entity_poly.pdbx_strand_id
1 'polypeptide(L)' 'MAAKLSEQASATRDLAKRARRLAATLTAAGDVERLLRYAEELDVQAVDLDRRAKEEGG' A
#
# COMPACT_ATOMS: atom_id res chain seq x y z
N MET A 1 -12.14 7.19 -15.11
CA MET A 1 -12.07 6.45 -13.83
C MET A 1 -10.66 5.90 -13.60
N ALA A 2 -10.09 5.22 -14.60
CA ALA A 2 -8.76 4.60 -14.58
C ALA A 2 -7.61 5.46 -14.00
N ALA A 3 -7.46 6.72 -14.44
CA ALA A 3 -6.39 7.59 -13.96
C ALA A 3 -6.44 7.84 -12.44
N LYS A 4 -7.65 8.04 -11.88
CA LYS A 4 -7.83 8.21 -10.43
C LYS A 4 -7.51 6.93 -9.66
N LEU A 5 -7.84 5.76 -10.21
CA LEU A 5 -7.53 4.48 -9.59
C LEU A 5 -6.01 4.21 -9.58
N SER A 6 -5.31 4.55 -10.66
CA SER A 6 -3.85 4.42 -10.73
C SER A 6 -3.12 5.39 -9.79
N GLU A 7 -3.63 6.62 -9.65
CA GLU A 7 -3.13 7.57 -8.66
C GLU A 7 -3.33 7.04 -7.23
N GLN A 8 -4.51 6.49 -6.92
CA GLN A 8 -4.78 5.85 -5.63
C GLN A 8 -3.84 4.66 -5.39
N ALA A 9 -3.63 3.79 -6.38
CA ALA A 9 -2.70 2.67 -6.25
C ALA A 9 -1.28 3.13 -5.90
N SER A 10 -0.83 4.21 -6.54
CA SER A 10 0.48 4.81 -6.28
C SER A 10 0.59 5.38 -4.87
N ALA A 11 -0.44 6.13 -4.42
CA ALA A 11 -0.50 6.67 -3.06
C ALA A 11 -0.50 5.55 -2.01
N THR A 12 -1.24 4.46 -2.25
CA THR A 12 -1.30 3.30 -1.36
C THR A 12 0.07 2.60 -1.25
N ARG A 13 0.82 2.44 -2.35
CA ARG A 13 2.20 1.91 -2.32
C ARG A 13 3.14 2.79 -1.52
N ASP A 14 3.01 4.10 -1.67
CA ASP A 14 3.85 5.03 -0.91
C ASP A 14 3.54 4.99 0.58
N LEU A 15 2.28 4.78 0.96
CA LEU A 15 1.91 4.53 2.35
C LEU A 15 2.50 3.22 2.87
N ALA A 16 2.47 2.14 2.08
CA ALA A 16 3.10 0.86 2.45
C ALA A 16 4.61 1.02 2.69
N LYS A 17 5.32 1.75 1.81
CA LYS A 17 6.75 2.07 1.99
C LYS A 17 6.98 2.87 3.28
N ARG A 18 6.13 3.84 3.59
CA ARG A 18 6.24 4.64 4.83
C ARG A 18 6.01 3.78 6.08
N ALA A 19 5.03 2.89 6.06
CA ALA A 19 4.77 1.95 7.15
C ALA A 19 5.98 1.04 7.42
N ARG A 20 6.61 0.51 6.36
CA ARG A 20 7.87 -0.28 6.48
C ARG A 20 9.03 0.54 7.05
N ARG A 21 9.20 1.78 6.58
CA ARG A 21 10.24 2.68 7.12
C ARG A 21 10.02 2.99 8.59
N LEU A 22 8.77 3.24 8.99
CA LEU A 22 8.44 3.47 10.39
C LEU A 22 8.71 2.21 11.22
N ALA A 23 8.28 1.03 10.74
CA ALA A 23 8.55 -0.24 11.42
C ALA A 23 10.05 -0.46 11.67
N ALA A 24 10.91 -0.11 10.71
CA ALA A 24 12.37 -0.22 10.85
C ALA A 24 12.97 0.72 11.92
N THR A 25 12.25 1.75 12.37
CA THR A 25 12.69 2.67 13.44
C THR A 25 12.16 2.32 14.82
N LEU A 26 11.23 1.35 14.93
CA LEU A 26 10.62 0.97 16.19
C LEU A 26 11.35 -0.22 16.82
N THR A 27 11.32 -0.28 18.15
CA THR A 27 11.92 -1.36 18.95
C THR A 27 10.88 -2.29 19.56
N ALA A 28 9.63 -1.84 19.68
CA ALA A 28 8.53 -2.65 20.19
C ALA A 28 8.07 -3.66 19.13
N ALA A 29 8.39 -4.94 19.33
CA ALA A 29 8.13 -6.00 18.36
C ALA A 29 6.66 -6.07 17.89
N GLY A 30 5.69 -5.85 18.80
CA GLY A 30 4.27 -5.83 18.44
C GLY A 30 3.87 -4.69 17.51
N ASP A 31 4.50 -3.51 17.63
CA ASP A 31 4.24 -2.38 16.74
C ASP A 31 4.92 -2.57 15.38
N VAL A 32 6.12 -3.15 15.38
CA VAL A 32 6.82 -3.57 14.17
C VAL A 32 5.96 -4.56 13.38
N GLU A 33 5.50 -5.64 14.00
CA GLU A 33 4.64 -6.64 13.33
C GLU A 33 3.32 -6.05 12.83
N ARG A 34 2.70 -5.13 13.59
CA ARG A 34 1.47 -4.45 13.15
C ARG A 34 1.72 -3.59 11.91
N LEU A 35 2.79 -2.81 11.89
CA LEU A 35 3.11 -1.96 10.74
C LEU A 35 3.52 -2.77 9.51
N LEU A 36 4.22 -3.89 9.68
CA LEU A 36 4.58 -4.77 8.58
C LEU A 36 3.34 -5.43 7.96
N ARG A 37 2.43 -5.97 8.78
CA ARG A 37 1.14 -6.49 8.29
C ARG A 37 0.32 -5.42 7.57
N TYR A 38 0.25 -4.22 8.15
CA TYR A 38 -0.44 -3.11 7.50
C TYR A 38 0.18 -2.73 6.14
N ALA A 39 1.52 -2.75 6.03
CA ALA A 39 2.19 -2.52 4.76
C ALA A 39 1.87 -3.59 3.70
N GLU A 40 1.72 -4.85 4.11
CA GLU A 40 1.29 -5.94 3.21
C GLU A 40 -0.15 -5.76 2.73
N GLU A 41 -1.07 -5.41 3.64
CA GLU A 41 -2.47 -5.12 3.29
C GLU A 41 -2.57 -3.96 2.29
N LEU A 42 -1.77 -2.91 2.46
CA LEU A 42 -1.70 -1.79 1.53
C LEU A 42 -1.17 -2.20 0.16
N ASP A 43 -0.15 -3.06 0.09
CA ASP A 43 0.34 -3.55 -1.21
C ASP A 43 -0.70 -4.37 -1.95
N VAL A 44 -1.47 -5.22 -1.25
CA VAL A 44 -2.61 -5.95 -1.84
C VAL A 44 -3.65 -4.98 -2.38
N GLN A 45 -4.03 -3.96 -1.60
CA GLN A 45 -4.98 -2.94 -2.05
C GLN A 45 -4.47 -2.17 -3.28
N ALA A 46 -3.18 -1.83 -3.33
CA ALA A 46 -2.60 -1.15 -4.48
C ALA A 46 -2.63 -2.02 -5.75
N VAL A 47 -2.38 -3.32 -5.62
CA VAL A 47 -2.49 -4.28 -6.74
C VAL A 47 -3.93 -4.34 -7.25
N ASP A 48 -4.91 -4.40 -6.36
CA ASP A 48 -6.32 -4.41 -6.73
C ASP A 48 -6.76 -3.11 -7.41
N LEU A 49 -6.30 -1.96 -6.93
CA LEU A 49 -6.57 -0.65 -7.55
C LEU A 49 -5.99 -0.57 -8.96
N ASP A 50 -4.77 -1.05 -9.17
CA ASP A 50 -4.16 -1.11 -10.50
C ASP A 50 -4.89 -2.08 -11.43
N ARG A 51 -5.37 -3.22 -10.92
CA ARG A 51 -6.17 -4.16 -11.71
C ARG A 51 -7.44 -3.48 -12.20
N ARG A 52 -8.18 -2.81 -11.30
CA ARG A 52 -9.40 -2.05 -11.65
C ARG A 52 -9.10 -0.89 -12.60
N ALA A 53 -7.96 -0.20 -12.42
CA ALA A 53 -7.55 0.88 -13.31
C ALA A 53 -7.35 0.38 -14.75
N LYS A 54 -6.79 -0.83 -14.93
CA LYS A 54 -6.62 -1.46 -16.24
C LYS A 54 -7.95 -1.91 -16.84
N GLU A 55 -8.83 -2.48 -16.04
CA GLU A 55 -10.18 -2.89 -16.46
C GLU A 55 -11.04 -1.70 -16.93
N GLU A 56 -10.84 -0.52 -16.33
CA GLU A 56 -11.55 0.73 -16.68
C GLU A 56 -10.89 1.54 -17.81
N GLY A 57 -9.68 1.15 -18.25
CA GLY A 57 -8.89 1.86 -19.25
C GLY A 57 -8.70 1.12 -20.57
N GLY A 58 -9.13 -0.14 -20.64
CA GLY A 58 -9.21 -0.94 -21.87
C GLY A 58 -10.57 -0.80 -22.55
#